data_AF-A0A8B8A607-F1
#
_entry.id   AF-A0A8B8A607-F1
#
_cell.length_a   1.000
_cell.length_b   1.000
_cell.length_c   1.000
_cell.angle_alpha   90.00
_cell.angle_beta   90.00
_cell.angle_gamma   90.00
#
_symmetry.space_group_name_H-M   'P 1'
#
loop_
_entity.id
_entity.type
_entity.pdbx_description
1 polymer ?
#
loop_
_entity_poly.entity_id
_entity_poly.type
_entity_poly.pdbx_seq_one_letter_code
_entity_poly.pdbx_strand_id
1 'polypeptide(L)'
;MAPTVIALCLPIVYYFVLPLMFLYPTVFLSNQFLSRDKLLRYYLKSYRQRAALYPTVLELLSAKAGRIQNKEDSDSIRTVLDRLQSEKSVTVQQALQARNAFLAYRFGNLSRQHLKYLCNLCSLRTMFMPGFLLRRKLTKNMALIQAMDHSILKEGVSTLDHLEVEKLCYERGLNVVHSDKRELEAWLSLWLELSAKTTDDDRSFIAHSVVLLAMGHPSCQRLLDIPSQTTPAGEELKKD
;
A
#
# COMPACT_ATOMS: atom_id res chain seq x y z
N MET A 1 11.77 -11.23 -15.39
CA MET A 1 11.76 -11.19 -16.86
C MET A 1 10.39 -10.70 -17.30
N ALA A 2 10.26 -9.40 -17.60
CA ALA A 2 8.97 -8.79 -17.93
C ALA A 2 8.47 -9.29 -19.31
N PRO A 3 7.15 -9.56 -19.48
CA PRO A 3 6.59 -10.05 -20.75
C PRO A 3 6.77 -9.08 -21.95
N THR A 4 7.20 -7.86 -21.68
CA THR A 4 7.54 -6.84 -22.68
C THR A 4 8.76 -7.21 -23.52
N VAL A 5 9.74 -7.93 -22.95
CA VAL A 5 10.98 -8.33 -23.67
C VAL A 5 10.68 -9.35 -24.77
N ILE A 6 9.70 -10.24 -24.56
CA ILE A 6 9.30 -11.26 -25.55
C ILE A 6 8.55 -10.61 -26.72
N ALA A 7 7.75 -9.58 -26.46
CA ALA A 7 7.02 -8.84 -27.50
C ALA A 7 7.97 -8.04 -28.43
N LEU A 8 9.13 -7.61 -27.93
CA LEU A 8 10.14 -6.87 -28.69
C LEU A 8 10.86 -7.71 -29.76
N CYS A 9 10.77 -9.04 -29.71
CA CYS A 9 11.41 -9.94 -30.69
C CYS A 9 10.61 -10.10 -32.00
N LEU A 10 9.35 -9.63 -32.05
CA LEU A 10 8.53 -9.70 -33.26
C LEU A 10 8.74 -8.42 -34.10
N PRO A 11 9.17 -8.53 -35.37
CA PRO A 11 9.67 -7.40 -36.16
C PRO A 11 8.64 -6.28 -36.37
N ILE A 12 7.34 -6.58 -36.32
CA ILE A 12 6.27 -5.59 -36.47
C ILE A 12 5.83 -5.00 -35.12
N VAL A 13 5.86 -5.82 -34.07
CA VAL A 13 5.35 -5.45 -32.73
C VAL A 13 6.23 -4.39 -32.08
N TYR A 14 7.56 -4.45 -32.31
CA TYR A 14 8.52 -3.44 -31.86
C TYR A 14 8.14 -2.00 -32.28
N TYR A 15 7.68 -1.80 -33.52
CA TYR A 15 7.34 -0.47 -34.03
C TYR A 15 6.13 0.16 -33.34
N PHE A 16 5.25 -0.65 -32.76
CA PHE A 16 4.11 -0.16 -31.98
C PHE A 16 4.43 -0.11 -30.49
N VAL A 17 5.13 -1.11 -29.96
CA VAL A 17 5.46 -1.22 -28.54
C VAL A 17 6.46 -0.15 -28.11
N LEU A 18 7.44 0.24 -28.93
CA LEU A 18 8.40 1.27 -28.56
C LEU A 18 7.79 2.67 -28.41
N PRO A 19 7.04 3.22 -29.39
CA PRO A 19 6.34 4.48 -29.19
C PRO A 19 5.40 4.41 -27.98
N LEU A 20 4.67 3.30 -27.82
CA LEU A 20 3.75 3.12 -26.70
C LEU A 20 4.47 3.05 -25.35
N MET A 21 5.66 2.44 -25.28
CA MET A 21 6.52 2.42 -24.11
C MET A 21 7.07 3.81 -23.76
N PHE A 22 7.37 4.63 -24.77
CA PHE A 22 7.81 6.02 -24.57
C PHE A 22 6.66 6.93 -24.11
N LEU A 23 5.45 6.74 -24.65
CA LEU A 23 4.24 7.48 -24.31
C LEU A 23 3.64 7.07 -22.96
N TYR A 24 3.73 5.78 -22.60
CA TYR A 24 3.18 5.21 -21.36
C TYR A 24 4.24 4.45 -20.54
N PRO A 25 5.31 5.14 -20.10
CA PRO A 25 6.45 4.50 -19.45
C PRO A 25 6.06 3.81 -18.14
N THR A 26 5.06 4.30 -17.42
CA THR A 26 4.56 3.70 -16.16
C THR A 26 3.85 2.35 -16.34
N VAL A 27 3.42 2.02 -17.56
CA VAL A 27 2.74 0.74 -17.86
C VAL A 27 3.75 -0.32 -18.31
N PHE A 28 4.78 0.10 -19.04
CA PHE A 28 5.73 -0.80 -19.71
C PHE A 28 7.09 -0.91 -19.02
N LEU A 29 7.55 0.13 -18.31
CA LEU A 29 8.83 0.15 -17.62
C LEU A 29 8.66 -0.17 -16.12
N SER A 30 9.67 -0.82 -15.55
CA SER A 30 9.78 -0.95 -14.10
C SER A 30 10.02 0.44 -13.49
N ASN A 31 9.44 0.68 -12.31
CA ASN A 31 9.52 1.96 -11.60
C ASN A 31 10.96 2.49 -11.42
N GLN A 32 11.96 1.61 -11.41
CA GLN A 32 13.39 1.96 -11.30
C GLN A 32 13.94 2.74 -12.49
N PHE A 33 13.27 2.73 -13.65
CA PHE A 33 13.70 3.44 -14.86
C PHE A 33 12.96 4.76 -15.06
N LEU A 34 12.07 5.13 -14.14
CA LEU A 34 11.37 6.40 -14.18
C LEU A 34 12.22 7.49 -13.52
N SER A 35 12.26 8.68 -14.12
CA SER A 35 12.73 9.89 -13.45
C SER A 35 11.94 10.13 -12.15
N ARG A 36 12.61 10.62 -11.10
CA ARG A 36 12.01 10.86 -9.77
C ARG A 36 10.66 11.59 -9.84
N ASP A 37 10.55 12.67 -10.63
CA ASP A 37 9.29 13.43 -10.75
C ASP A 37 8.13 12.61 -11.33
N LYS A 38 8.41 11.80 -12.37
CA LYS A 38 7.41 10.90 -12.95
C LYS A 38 7.00 9.83 -11.93
N LEU A 39 7.95 9.34 -11.13
CA LEU A 39 7.72 8.33 -10.10
C LEU A 39 6.85 8.87 -8.97
N LEU A 40 7.13 10.07 -8.47
CA LEU A 40 6.33 10.73 -7.44
C LEU A 40 4.91 11.02 -7.92
N ARG A 41 4.74 11.47 -9.18
CA ARG A 41 3.40 11.63 -9.78
C ARG A 41 2.64 10.30 -9.84
N TYR A 42 3.33 9.21 -10.18
CA TYR A 42 2.74 7.87 -10.17
C TYR A 42 2.35 7.44 -8.75
N TYR A 43 3.23 7.61 -7.77
CA TYR A 43 2.97 7.30 -6.37
C TYR A 43 1.76 8.08 -5.84
N LEU A 44 1.67 9.38 -6.11
CA LEU A 44 0.52 10.20 -5.70
C LEU A 44 -0.78 9.68 -6.31
N LYS A 45 -0.79 9.42 -7.62
CA LYS A 45 -1.98 8.93 -8.32
C LYS A 45 -2.42 7.57 -7.77
N SER A 46 -1.48 6.65 -7.56
CA SER A 46 -1.75 5.33 -7.01
C SER A 46 -2.20 5.41 -5.55
N TYR A 47 -1.58 6.28 -4.74
CA TYR A 47 -1.97 6.50 -3.35
C TYR A 47 -3.41 7.01 -3.24
N ARG A 48 -3.82 7.97 -4.07
CA ARG A 48 -5.23 8.44 -4.11
C ARG A 48 -6.22 7.30 -4.34
N GLN A 49 -5.91 6.38 -5.24
CA GLN A 49 -6.74 5.21 -5.51
C GLN A 49 -6.79 4.23 -4.31
N ARG A 50 -5.68 4.10 -3.57
CA ARG A 50 -5.61 3.29 -2.34
C ARG A 50 -6.39 3.93 -1.20
N ALA A 51 -6.20 5.22 -0.97
CA ALA A 51 -6.86 6.00 0.08
C ALA A 51 -8.38 6.01 -0.08
N ALA A 52 -8.89 6.03 -1.32
CA ALA A 52 -10.32 5.90 -1.61
C ALA A 52 -10.94 4.58 -1.12
N LEU A 53 -10.12 3.54 -0.87
CA LEU A 53 -10.58 2.24 -0.34
C LEU A 53 -10.57 2.19 1.19
N TYR A 54 -9.95 3.15 1.88
CA TYR A 54 -9.82 3.11 3.34
C TYR A 54 -11.18 3.05 4.04
N PRO A 55 -12.18 3.91 3.72
CA PRO A 55 -13.48 3.84 4.37
C PRO A 55 -14.16 2.48 4.20
N THR A 56 -14.10 1.92 2.99
CA THR A 56 -14.68 0.60 2.69
C THR A 56 -14.02 -0.52 3.49
N VAL A 57 -12.69 -0.49 3.64
CA VAL A 57 -11.98 -1.52 4.41
C VAL A 57 -12.26 -1.39 5.91
N LEU A 58 -12.37 -0.16 6.44
CA LEU A 58 -12.74 0.07 7.83
C LEU A 58 -14.18 -0.36 8.13
N GLU A 59 -15.11 -0.15 7.20
CA GLU A 59 -16.49 -0.64 7.32
C GLU A 59 -16.53 -2.17 7.36
N LEU A 60 -15.78 -2.84 6.47
CA LEU A 60 -15.65 -4.30 6.48
C LEU A 60 -15.01 -4.84 7.76
N LEU A 61 -14.01 -4.12 8.31
CA LEU A 61 -13.40 -4.44 9.59
C LEU A 61 -14.43 -4.32 10.72
N SER A 62 -15.15 -3.20 10.79
CA SER A 62 -16.16 -2.91 11.81
C SER A 62 -17.32 -3.92 11.78
N ALA A 63 -17.85 -4.21 10.59
CA ALA A 63 -18.95 -5.17 10.40
C ALA A 63 -18.56 -6.59 10.83
N LYS A 64 -17.29 -6.96 10.70
CA LYS A 64 -16.78 -8.27 11.13
C LYS A 64 -16.34 -8.26 12.61
N ALA A 65 -15.95 -7.12 13.17
CA ALA A 65 -15.62 -6.98 14.59
C ALA A 65 -16.83 -7.33 15.47
N GLY A 66 -18.02 -6.94 15.01
CA GLY A 66 -19.34 -7.35 15.53
C GLY A 66 -19.58 -8.85 15.69
N ARG A 67 -18.84 -9.68 14.94
CA ARG A 67 -19.06 -11.13 14.83
C ARG A 67 -17.94 -11.96 15.44
N ILE A 68 -16.95 -11.32 16.08
CA ILE A 68 -15.87 -12.02 16.78
C ILE A 68 -16.44 -12.58 18.09
N GLN A 69 -16.25 -13.87 18.32
CA GLN A 69 -16.79 -14.56 19.50
C GLN A 69 -16.06 -14.16 20.79
N ASN A 70 -14.74 -14.00 20.73
CA ASN A 70 -13.97 -13.51 21.87
C ASN A 70 -14.23 -12.01 22.05
N LYS A 71 -14.79 -11.64 23.20
CA LYS A 71 -15.14 -10.27 23.54
C LYS A 71 -13.90 -9.35 23.64
N GLU A 72 -12.79 -9.85 24.18
CA GLU A 72 -11.54 -9.07 24.30
C GLU A 72 -10.96 -8.71 22.93
N ASP A 73 -10.93 -9.68 22.01
CA ASP A 73 -10.51 -9.47 20.63
C ASP A 73 -11.47 -8.52 19.87
N SER A 74 -12.77 -8.66 20.14
CA SER A 74 -13.80 -7.80 19.55
C SER A 74 -13.67 -6.34 20.02
N ASP A 75 -13.43 -6.12 21.32
CA ASP A 75 -13.34 -4.80 21.91
C ASP A 75 -12.00 -4.11 21.59
N SER A 76 -10.90 -4.87 21.53
CA SER A 76 -9.58 -4.34 21.13
C SER A 76 -9.59 -3.77 19.72
N ILE A 77 -10.15 -4.50 18.74
CA ILE A 77 -10.22 -3.99 17.36
C ILE A 77 -11.21 -2.84 17.22
N ARG A 78 -12.34 -2.84 17.93
CA ARG A 78 -13.27 -1.69 17.94
C ARG A 78 -12.60 -0.44 18.45
N THR A 79 -11.85 -0.53 19.56
CA THR A 79 -11.12 0.60 20.13
C THR A 79 -10.15 1.22 19.11
N VAL A 80 -9.47 0.39 18.32
CA VAL A 80 -8.58 0.87 17.24
C VAL A 80 -9.38 1.53 16.12
N LEU A 81 -10.52 0.94 15.71
CA LEU A 81 -11.37 1.48 14.64
C LEU A 81 -12.03 2.81 15.05
N ASP A 82 -12.53 2.93 16.28
CA ASP A 82 -13.14 4.15 16.81
C ASP A 82 -12.13 5.30 16.86
N ARG A 83 -10.87 4.99 17.22
CA ARG A 83 -9.77 5.97 17.17
C ARG A 83 -9.54 6.49 15.76
N LEU A 84 -9.46 5.57 14.78
CA LEU A 84 -9.29 5.93 13.37
C LEU A 84 -10.45 6.76 12.83
N GLN A 85 -11.69 6.47 13.25
CA GLN A 85 -12.87 7.24 12.88
C GLN A 85 -12.88 8.63 13.52
N SER A 86 -12.35 8.77 14.74
CA SER A 86 -12.18 10.07 15.40
C SER A 86 -11.01 10.91 14.85
N GLU A 87 -10.47 10.53 13.69
CA GLU A 87 -9.29 11.13 13.03
C GLU A 87 -8.02 11.13 13.89
N LYS A 88 -7.97 10.26 14.91
CA LYS A 88 -6.81 10.11 15.79
C LYS A 88 -5.85 9.07 15.22
N SER A 89 -4.56 9.41 15.28
CA SER A 89 -3.48 8.49 14.90
C SER A 89 -3.45 7.27 15.83
N VAL A 90 -3.27 6.09 15.24
CA VAL A 90 -3.09 4.82 15.97
C VAL A 90 -1.60 4.56 16.14
N THR A 91 -1.16 4.44 17.38
CA THR A 91 0.23 4.08 17.68
C THR A 91 0.49 2.59 17.42
N VAL A 92 1.76 2.22 17.20
CA VAL A 92 2.17 0.82 17.00
C VAL A 92 1.69 -0.08 18.14
N GLN A 93 1.82 0.38 19.39
CA GLN A 93 1.38 -0.38 20.57
C GLN A 93 -0.13 -0.63 20.56
N GLN A 94 -0.93 0.36 20.16
CA GLN A 94 -2.39 0.21 20.05
C GLN A 94 -2.78 -0.72 18.90
N ALA A 95 -2.10 -0.63 17.76
CA ALA A 95 -2.31 -1.57 16.66
C ALA A 95 -2.02 -3.01 17.11
N LEU A 96 -0.93 -3.22 17.85
CA LEU A 96 -0.53 -4.53 18.38
C LEU A 96 -1.52 -5.10 19.40
N GLN A 97 -2.22 -4.25 20.17
CA GLN A 97 -3.28 -4.71 21.08
C GLN A 97 -4.42 -5.41 20.33
N ALA A 98 -4.73 -4.98 19.10
CA ALA A 98 -5.75 -5.62 18.27
C ALA A 98 -5.22 -6.81 17.46
N ARG A 99 -3.93 -7.18 17.57
CA ARG A 99 -3.30 -8.24 16.75
C ARG A 99 -4.06 -9.56 16.81
N ASN A 100 -4.46 -10.00 18.00
CA ASN A 100 -5.16 -11.28 18.19
C ASN A 100 -6.53 -11.29 17.50
N ALA A 101 -7.22 -10.14 17.43
CA ALA A 101 -8.47 -10.01 16.69
C ALA A 101 -8.32 -10.38 15.21
N PHE A 102 -7.14 -10.16 14.61
CA PHE A 102 -6.85 -10.50 13.21
C PHE A 102 -6.80 -12.00 12.91
N LEU A 103 -6.85 -12.88 13.92
CA LEU A 103 -7.10 -14.31 13.72
C LEU A 103 -8.46 -14.55 13.05
N ALA A 104 -9.49 -13.76 13.39
CA ALA A 104 -10.80 -13.81 12.73
C ALA A 104 -10.73 -13.33 11.27
N TYR A 105 -9.74 -12.50 10.94
CA TYR A 105 -9.51 -11.88 9.64
C TYR A 105 -8.43 -12.59 8.80
N ARG A 106 -7.98 -13.78 9.18
CA ARG A 106 -7.10 -14.60 8.34
C ARG A 106 -7.62 -14.63 6.91
N PHE A 107 -6.74 -14.58 5.90
CA PHE A 107 -7.14 -14.54 4.49
C PHE A 107 -8.06 -15.71 4.08
N GLY A 108 -8.01 -16.83 4.83
CA GLY A 108 -8.95 -17.95 4.84
C GLY A 108 -10.42 -17.53 4.95
N ASN A 109 -10.69 -16.60 5.85
CA ASN A 109 -11.99 -16.21 6.38
C ASN A 109 -12.50 -14.88 5.80
N LEU A 110 -11.82 -14.37 4.77
CA LEU A 110 -12.17 -13.12 4.08
C LEU A 110 -12.91 -13.42 2.78
N SER A 111 -13.90 -12.57 2.47
CA SER A 111 -14.58 -12.63 1.18
C SER A 111 -13.61 -12.27 0.04
N ARG A 112 -13.92 -12.72 -1.18
CA ARG A 112 -13.15 -12.35 -2.37
C ARG A 112 -13.02 -10.84 -2.53
N GLN A 113 -14.08 -10.09 -2.23
CA GLN A 113 -14.10 -8.64 -2.34
C GLN A 113 -13.15 -7.99 -1.34
N HIS A 114 -13.14 -8.44 -0.08
CA HIS A 114 -12.21 -7.95 0.92
C HIS A 114 -10.76 -8.23 0.50
N LEU A 115 -10.45 -9.45 0.04
CA LEU A 115 -9.12 -9.80 -0.48
C LEU A 115 -8.70 -8.91 -1.66
N LYS A 116 -9.64 -8.56 -2.56
CA LYS A 116 -9.39 -7.65 -3.68
C LYS A 116 -9.02 -6.25 -3.18
N TYR A 117 -9.73 -5.73 -2.18
CA TYR A 117 -9.40 -4.43 -1.59
C TYR A 117 -8.02 -4.43 -0.94
N LEU A 118 -7.69 -5.45 -0.15
CA LEU A 118 -6.34 -5.58 0.44
C LEU A 118 -5.24 -5.67 -0.62
N CYS A 119 -5.49 -6.40 -1.71
CA CYS A 119 -4.54 -6.44 -2.83
C CYS A 119 -4.35 -5.05 -3.44
N ASN A 120 -5.44 -4.33 -3.73
CA ASN A 120 -5.35 -2.98 -4.27
C ASN A 120 -4.65 -2.00 -3.32
N LEU A 121 -4.92 -2.12 -2.01
CA LEU A 121 -4.21 -1.38 -0.97
C LEU A 121 -2.71 -1.66 -0.94
N CYS A 122 -2.27 -2.84 -1.37
CA CYS A 122 -0.85 -3.19 -1.51
C CYS A 122 -0.32 -2.95 -2.93
N SER A 123 -1.02 -2.16 -3.77
CA SER A 123 -0.67 -1.92 -5.18
C SER A 123 -0.55 -3.20 -6.03
N LEU A 124 -1.26 -4.27 -5.65
CA LEU A 124 -1.25 -5.55 -6.34
C LEU A 124 -2.36 -5.58 -7.40
N ARG A 125 -1.99 -5.79 -8.67
CA ARG A 125 -2.96 -5.97 -9.76
C ARG A 125 -3.87 -7.18 -9.50
N THR A 126 -5.20 -7.01 -9.57
CA THR A 126 -6.23 -8.02 -9.24
C THR A 126 -7.12 -8.50 -10.39
N MET A 127 -6.87 -8.04 -11.63
CA MET A 127 -7.80 -8.20 -12.76
C MET A 127 -8.18 -9.67 -13.02
N PHE A 128 -9.49 -9.96 -13.08
CA PHE A 128 -10.09 -11.29 -13.32
C PHE A 128 -9.61 -12.45 -12.40
N MET A 129 -9.00 -12.16 -11.25
CA MET A 129 -8.50 -13.23 -10.38
C MET A 129 -9.58 -13.83 -9.45
N PRO A 130 -9.64 -15.17 -9.32
CA PRO A 130 -10.42 -15.85 -8.29
C PRO A 130 -9.82 -15.65 -6.89
N GLY A 131 -10.62 -15.88 -5.85
CA GLY A 131 -10.25 -15.58 -4.46
C GLY A 131 -8.97 -16.29 -3.97
N PHE A 132 -8.75 -17.54 -4.36
CA PHE A 132 -7.54 -18.29 -3.97
C PHE A 132 -6.24 -17.68 -4.55
N LEU A 133 -6.29 -17.13 -5.77
CA LEU A 133 -5.14 -16.44 -6.37
C LEU A 133 -4.88 -15.10 -5.68
N LEU A 134 -5.93 -14.35 -5.34
CA LEU A 134 -5.80 -13.12 -4.56
C LEU A 134 -5.14 -13.40 -3.20
N ARG A 135 -5.62 -14.44 -2.49
CA ARG A 135 -5.03 -14.91 -1.24
C ARG A 135 -3.55 -15.23 -1.42
N ARG A 136 -3.20 -16.08 -2.38
CA ARG A 136 -1.81 -16.47 -2.65
C ARG A 136 -0.93 -15.25 -2.94
N LYS A 137 -1.43 -14.30 -3.74
CA LYS A 137 -0.70 -13.07 -4.10
C LYS A 137 -0.45 -12.20 -2.87
N LEU A 138 -1.46 -12.01 -2.03
CA LEU A 138 -1.36 -11.23 -0.81
C LEU A 138 -0.41 -11.90 0.19
N THR A 139 -0.53 -13.22 0.40
CA THR A 139 0.40 -14.00 1.24
C THR A 139 1.85 -13.84 0.80
N LYS A 140 2.13 -13.99 -0.51
CA LYS A 140 3.48 -13.81 -1.05
C LYS A 140 3.99 -12.38 -0.84
N ASN A 141 3.13 -11.38 -1.06
CA ASN A 141 3.51 -9.99 -0.88
C ASN A 141 3.84 -9.67 0.58
N MET A 142 3.01 -10.13 1.53
CA MET A 142 3.27 -9.91 2.97
C MET A 142 4.54 -10.61 3.43
N ALA A 143 4.78 -11.85 2.98
CA ALA A 143 6.01 -12.56 3.28
C ALA A 143 7.25 -11.84 2.71
N LEU A 144 7.15 -11.28 1.51
CA LEU A 144 8.23 -10.48 0.92
C LEU A 144 8.49 -9.21 1.73
N ILE A 145 7.44 -8.46 2.10
CA ILE A 145 7.57 -7.25 2.92
C ILE A 145 8.21 -7.58 4.28
N GLN A 146 7.77 -8.64 4.96
CA GLN A 146 8.36 -9.07 6.23
C GLN A 146 9.84 -9.47 6.10
N ALA A 147 10.21 -10.20 5.03
CA ALA A 147 11.60 -10.56 4.79
C ALA A 147 12.48 -9.33 4.52
N MET A 148 11.95 -8.35 3.78
CA MET A 148 12.61 -7.06 3.57
C MET A 148 12.73 -6.29 4.89
N ASP A 149 11.67 -6.21 5.68
CA ASP A 149 11.65 -5.55 6.99
C ASP A 149 12.72 -6.13 7.93
N HIS A 150 12.84 -7.46 7.98
CA HIS A 150 13.85 -8.14 8.78
C HIS A 150 15.27 -7.85 8.30
N SER A 151 15.48 -7.67 7.00
CA SER A 151 16.78 -7.31 6.43
C SER A 151 17.13 -5.86 6.78
N ILE A 152 16.18 -4.93 6.64
CA ILE A 152 16.35 -3.52 6.99
C ILE A 152 16.64 -3.37 8.49
N LEU A 153 15.97 -4.14 9.36
CA LEU A 153 16.24 -4.12 10.80
C LEU A 153 17.66 -4.55 11.15
N LYS A 154 18.28 -5.44 10.37
CA LYS A 154 19.66 -5.87 10.57
C LYS A 154 20.68 -4.83 10.11
N GLU A 155 20.41 -4.19 8.98
CA GLU A 155 21.31 -3.21 8.37
C GLU A 155 21.17 -1.82 8.99
N GLY A 156 19.98 -1.50 9.50
CA GLY A 156 19.61 -0.20 10.06
C GLY A 156 18.97 0.72 9.03
N VAL A 157 17.98 1.51 9.45
CA VAL A 157 17.27 2.45 8.55
C VAL A 157 18.19 3.57 8.04
N SER A 158 19.21 3.95 8.83
CA SER A 158 20.13 5.03 8.50
C SER A 158 21.08 4.73 7.33
N THR A 159 21.22 3.46 6.93
CA THR A 159 22.05 3.07 5.77
C THR A 159 21.37 3.32 4.44
N LEU A 160 20.05 3.51 4.44
CA LEU A 160 19.23 3.69 3.26
C LEU A 160 19.35 5.11 2.70
N ASP A 161 19.45 5.25 1.38
CA ASP A 161 19.33 6.55 0.72
C ASP A 161 17.88 7.03 0.71
N HIS A 162 17.68 8.33 0.50
CA HIS A 162 16.36 8.96 0.52
C HIS A 162 15.38 8.33 -0.48
N LEU A 163 15.84 7.99 -1.69
CA LEU A 163 15.00 7.33 -2.69
C LEU A 163 14.57 5.92 -2.26
N GLU A 164 15.43 5.20 -1.54
CA GLU A 164 15.12 3.87 -1.02
C GLU A 164 14.10 3.96 0.10
N VAL A 165 14.26 4.90 1.02
CA VAL A 165 13.29 5.18 2.09
C VAL A 165 11.93 5.57 1.49
N GLU A 166 11.89 6.46 0.48
CA GLU A 166 10.65 6.81 -0.25
C GLU A 166 9.97 5.56 -0.82
N LYS A 167 10.73 4.71 -1.51
CA LYS A 167 10.18 3.48 -2.12
C LYS A 167 9.63 2.53 -1.06
N LEU A 168 10.39 2.28 0.02
CA LEU A 168 10.02 1.35 1.09
C LEU A 168 8.76 1.83 1.83
N CYS A 169 8.67 3.12 2.13
CA CYS A 169 7.48 3.72 2.74
C CYS A 169 6.26 3.61 1.83
N TYR A 170 6.42 3.89 0.53
CA TYR A 170 5.34 3.78 -0.46
C TYR A 170 4.80 2.35 -0.59
N GLU A 171 5.69 1.34 -0.64
CA GLU A 171 5.32 -0.09 -0.70
C GLU A 171 4.49 -0.53 0.51
N ARG A 172 4.77 0.05 1.69
CA ARG A 172 4.03 -0.19 2.96
C ARG A 172 2.78 0.68 3.10
N GLY A 173 2.57 1.60 2.17
CA GLY A 173 1.33 2.38 2.02
C GLY A 173 1.30 3.77 2.59
N LEU A 174 2.47 4.34 2.83
CA LEU A 174 2.56 5.76 3.11
C LEU A 174 2.43 6.60 1.83
N ASN A 175 1.84 7.80 1.95
CA ASN A 175 2.05 8.85 0.97
C ASN A 175 3.40 9.52 1.24
N VAL A 176 4.34 9.36 0.31
CA VAL A 176 5.70 9.89 0.43
C VAL A 176 5.90 11.26 -0.22
N VAL A 177 4.90 11.75 -0.96
CA VAL A 177 5.00 13.02 -1.66
C VAL A 177 4.98 14.17 -0.65
N HIS A 178 5.91 15.12 -0.79
CA HIS A 178 6.10 16.25 0.14
C HIS A 178 6.41 15.83 1.59
N SER A 179 7.03 14.66 1.77
CA SER A 179 7.58 14.23 3.07
C SER A 179 9.10 14.31 3.02
N ASP A 180 9.73 14.76 4.10
CA ASP A 180 11.20 14.81 4.16
C ASP A 180 11.79 13.43 4.49
N LYS A 181 13.12 13.27 4.35
CA LYS A 181 13.78 11.98 4.65
C LYS A 181 13.56 11.54 6.09
N ARG A 182 13.65 12.46 7.06
CA ARG A 182 13.61 12.15 8.50
C ARG A 182 12.22 11.69 8.91
N GLU A 183 11.18 12.34 8.41
CA GLU A 183 9.78 11.95 8.57
C GLU A 183 9.54 10.53 8.04
N LEU A 184 10.06 10.23 6.84
CA LEU A 184 9.92 8.91 6.23
C LEU A 184 10.70 7.84 7.00
N GLU A 185 11.92 8.13 7.46
CA GLU A 185 12.74 7.23 8.29
C GLU A 185 12.06 6.94 9.63
N ALA A 186 11.47 7.96 10.27
CA ALA A 186 10.72 7.81 11.51
C ALA A 186 9.48 6.93 11.31
N TRP A 187 8.71 7.18 10.25
CA TRP A 187 7.54 6.35 9.92
C TRP A 187 7.94 4.91 9.59
N LEU A 188 9.01 4.72 8.81
CA LEU A 188 9.52 3.39 8.48
C LEU A 188 9.94 2.64 9.74
N SER A 189 10.60 3.32 10.69
CA SER A 189 10.98 2.74 11.98
C SER A 189 9.77 2.25 12.78
N LEU A 190 8.66 3.00 12.79
CA LEU A 190 7.40 2.57 13.41
C LEU A 190 6.82 1.34 12.72
N TRP A 191 6.82 1.30 11.39
CA TRP A 191 6.39 0.12 10.64
C TRP A 191 7.25 -1.10 10.97
N LEU A 192 8.57 -0.93 11.01
CA LEU A 192 9.51 -2.01 11.30
C LEU A 192 9.34 -2.53 12.74
N GLU A 193 9.06 -1.67 13.71
CA GLU A 193 8.72 -2.08 15.08
C GLU A 193 7.46 -2.97 15.10
N LEU A 194 6.43 -2.59 14.35
CA LEU A 194 5.21 -3.39 14.20
C LEU A 194 5.53 -4.73 13.55
N SER A 195 6.24 -4.71 12.41
CA SER A 195 6.59 -5.91 11.64
C SER A 195 7.46 -6.88 12.43
N ALA A 196 8.42 -6.39 13.22
CA ALA A 196 9.30 -7.20 14.06
C ALA A 196 8.54 -8.03 15.12
N LYS A 197 7.39 -7.53 15.58
CA LYS A 197 6.55 -8.18 16.59
C LYS A 197 5.50 -9.13 15.99
N THR A 198 5.56 -9.35 14.68
CA THR A 198 4.62 -10.22 13.95
C THR A 198 5.29 -11.49 13.46
N THR A 199 4.48 -12.53 13.31
CA THR A 199 4.88 -13.84 12.81
C THR A 199 4.25 -14.11 11.45
N ASP A 200 4.54 -15.27 10.87
CA ASP A 200 3.94 -15.72 9.60
C ASP A 200 2.41 -15.87 9.66
N ASP A 201 1.85 -16.10 10.86
CA ASP A 201 0.40 -16.21 11.06
C ASP A 201 -0.31 -14.86 11.07
N ASP A 202 0.45 -13.77 11.25
CA ASP A 202 -0.05 -12.40 11.37
C ASP A 202 -0.08 -11.65 10.03
N ARG A 203 0.11 -12.35 8.90
CA ARG A 203 0.09 -11.72 7.56
C ARG A 203 -1.17 -10.91 7.29
N SER A 204 -2.31 -11.33 7.85
CA SER A 204 -3.53 -10.53 7.77
C SER A 204 -3.42 -9.24 8.55
N PHE A 205 -2.91 -9.27 9.78
CA PHE A 205 -2.69 -8.07 10.59
C PHE A 205 -1.77 -7.07 9.87
N ILE A 206 -0.66 -7.54 9.27
CA ILE A 206 0.27 -6.68 8.52
C ILE A 206 -0.41 -6.06 7.30
N ALA A 207 -1.18 -6.85 6.53
CA ALA A 207 -1.90 -6.34 5.37
C ALA A 207 -2.92 -5.25 5.73
N HIS A 208 -3.58 -5.36 6.89
CA HIS A 208 -4.51 -4.33 7.37
C HIS A 208 -3.78 -3.15 8.02
N SER A 209 -2.59 -3.38 8.60
CA SER A 209 -1.75 -2.33 9.21
C SER A 209 -1.32 -1.26 8.20
N VAL A 210 -1.29 -1.60 6.91
CA VAL A 210 -1.16 -0.64 5.80
C VAL A 210 -2.17 0.51 5.95
N VAL A 211 -3.42 0.22 6.29
CA VAL A 211 -4.45 1.26 6.52
C VAL A 211 -4.34 1.84 7.92
N LEU A 212 -4.17 0.99 8.94
CA LEU A 212 -4.17 1.43 10.35
C LEU A 212 -3.08 2.48 10.63
N LEU A 213 -1.88 2.29 10.07
CA LEU A 213 -0.76 3.20 10.27
C LEU A 213 -0.74 4.36 9.25
N ALA A 214 -1.16 4.14 8.00
CA ALA A 214 -1.13 5.20 6.99
C ALA A 214 -2.14 6.31 7.29
N MET A 215 -3.35 5.97 7.78
CA MET A 215 -4.36 6.99 8.09
C MET A 215 -3.97 7.92 9.23
N GLY A 216 -3.17 7.42 10.17
CA GLY A 216 -2.68 8.22 11.30
C GLY A 216 -1.55 9.19 10.94
N HIS A 217 -1.05 9.16 9.71
CA HIS A 217 0.07 10.01 9.28
C HIS A 217 -0.41 11.32 8.63
N PRO A 218 0.25 12.48 8.91
CA PRO A 218 -0.14 13.76 8.34
C PRO A 218 -0.17 13.80 6.80
N SER A 219 0.65 12.99 6.13
CA SER A 219 0.64 12.91 4.66
C SER A 219 -0.64 12.29 4.09
N CYS A 220 -1.38 11.51 4.88
CA CYS A 220 -2.71 11.04 4.51
C CYS A 220 -3.75 12.14 4.68
N GLN A 221 -3.73 12.83 5.81
CA GLN A 221 -4.64 13.94 6.13
C GLN A 221 -4.53 15.08 5.10
N ARG A 222 -3.30 15.53 4.83
CA ARG A 222 -3.00 16.53 3.80
C ARG A 222 -3.60 16.20 2.43
N LEU A 223 -3.75 14.91 2.10
CA LEU A 223 -4.30 14.48 0.82
C LEU A 223 -5.83 14.46 0.80
N LEU A 224 -6.48 14.25 1.95
CA LEU A 224 -7.92 14.39 2.09
C LEU A 224 -8.36 15.86 2.07
N ASP A 225 -7.48 16.77 2.50
CA ASP A 225 -7.73 18.21 2.53
C ASP A 225 -7.55 18.91 1.17
N ILE A 226 -6.91 18.26 0.19
CA ILE A 226 -6.71 18.84 -1.15
C ILE A 226 -7.97 18.58 -1.99
N PRO A 227 -8.73 19.62 -2.38
CA PRO A 227 -9.84 19.45 -3.31
C PRO A 227 -9.34 18.82 -4.60
N SER A 228 -10.17 18.00 -5.24
CA SER A 228 -9.91 17.30 -6.51
C SER A 228 -9.75 18.22 -7.73
N GLN A 229 -9.21 19.42 -7.55
CA GLN A 229 -8.94 20.40 -8.60
C GLN A 229 -7.43 20.61 -8.76
N THR A 230 -6.84 19.84 -9.65
CA THR A 230 -5.74 20.27 -10.54
C THR A 230 -5.53 19.18 -11.59
N THR A 231 -6.41 19.18 -12.57
CA THR A 231 -6.01 18.80 -13.93
C THR A 231 -5.81 20.12 -14.69
N PRO A 232 -4.57 20.50 -15.02
CA PRO A 232 -4.37 21.37 -16.17
C PRO A 232 -3.49 20.67 -17.22
N ALA A 233 -3.52 21.27 -18.41
CA ALA A 233 -2.81 20.91 -19.64
C ALA A 233 -3.52 19.88 -20.55
N GLY A 234 -4.75 20.22 -20.92
CA GLY A 234 -5.31 19.95 -22.23
C GLY A 234 -5.62 21.27 -22.93
N GLU A 235 -4.63 22.15 -23.08
CA GLU A 235 -4.72 23.36 -23.89
C GLU A 235 -3.29 23.79 -24.25
N GLU A 236 -2.89 23.46 -25.48
CA GLU A 236 -2.02 24.24 -26.37
C GLU A 236 -1.68 23.37 -27.59
N LEU A 237 -2.48 23.49 -28.65
CA LEU A 237 -2.00 23.51 -30.05
C LEU A 237 -3.16 23.89 -30.97
N LYS A 238 -3.39 25.20 -31.07
CA LYS A 238 -3.98 25.86 -32.23
C LYS A 238 -3.24 27.19 -32.43
N LYS A 239 -2.89 27.47 -33.70
CA LYS A 239 -1.98 28.49 -34.26
C LYS A 239 -0.59 27.91 -34.50
N ASP A 240 -0.12 27.70 -35.73
CA ASP A 240 -0.48 28.26 -37.05
C ASP A 240 -0.53 27.19 -38.15
#